data_AF-A0A2I0BH16-F1
#
_entry.id   AF-A0A2I0BH16-F1
#
_cell.length_a   1.000
_cell.length_b   1.000
_cell.length_c   1.000
_cell.angle_alpha   90.00
_cell.angle_beta   90.00
_cell.angle_gamma   90.00
#
_symmetry.space_group_name_H-M   'P 1'
#
loop_
_entity.id
_entity.type
_entity.pdbx_description
1 polymer ?
#
loop_
_entity_poly.entity_id
_entity_poly.type
_entity_poly.pdbx_seq_one_letter_code
_entity_poly.pdbx_strand_id
1 'polypeptide(L)' 'MALEMGAYGIRVNSICLGLIKSGITGDLMDQDWVRNVARRTIRLRTFGESDPGFTSLVRYLLHDSSD' A
#
# COMPACT_ATOMS: atom_id res chain seq x y z
N MET A 1 6.96 -14.52 -12.94
CA MET A 1 7.75 -13.29 -12.70
C MET A 1 8.83 -13.47 -11.64
N ALA A 2 8.54 -13.51 -10.32
CA ALA A 2 9.61 -13.54 -9.30
C ALA A 2 10.63 -14.70 -9.49
N LEU A 3 10.14 -15.93 -9.72
CA LEU A 3 11.01 -17.10 -9.96
C LEU A 3 11.87 -16.98 -11.22
N GLU A 4 11.29 -16.48 -12.32
CA GLU A 4 11.97 -16.36 -13.62
C GLU A 4 13.00 -15.22 -13.62
N MET A 5 12.68 -14.13 -12.93
CA MET A 5 13.49 -12.91 -12.88
C MET A 5 14.62 -13.00 -11.84
N GLY A 6 14.45 -13.83 -10.81
CA GLY A 6 15.45 -14.03 -9.75
C GLY A 6 16.80 -14.54 -10.26
N ALA A 7 16.82 -15.32 -11.35
CA ALA A 7 18.06 -15.77 -11.99
C ALA A 7 18.92 -14.60 -12.53
N TYR A 8 18.31 -13.44 -12.77
CA TYR A 8 18.97 -12.22 -13.23
C TYR A 8 19.22 -11.22 -12.09
N GLY A 9 19.00 -11.62 -10.83
CA GLY A 9 19.09 -10.71 -9.68
C GLY A 9 17.96 -9.69 -9.60
N ILE A 10 16.84 -9.91 -10.32
CA ILE A 10 15.69 -8.99 -10.32
C ILE A 10 14.64 -9.50 -9.34
N ARG A 11 14.29 -8.65 -8.38
CA ARG A 11 13.30 -8.92 -7.34
C ARG A 11 11.94 -8.37 -7.76
N VAL A 12 10.89 -9.19 -7.62
CA VAL A 12 9.54 -8.80 -8.00
C VAL A 12 8.61 -9.05 -6.82
N ASN A 13 7.99 -7.99 -6.31
CA ASN A 13 7.02 -8.01 -5.23
C ASN A 13 5.70 -7.38 -5.67
N SER A 14 4.62 -7.70 -4.97
CA SER A 14 3.30 -7.08 -5.17
C SER A 14 2.79 -6.57 -3.83
N ILE A 15 2.17 -5.38 -3.83
CA ILE A 15 1.65 -4.75 -2.63
C ILE A 15 0.15 -4.52 -2.84
N CYS A 16 -0.66 -5.18 -2.01
CA CYS A 16 -2.09 -4.93 -1.95
C CYS A 16 -2.35 -3.73 -1.04
N LEU A 17 -2.64 -2.57 -1.65
CA LEU A 17 -2.93 -1.35 -0.91
C LEU A 17 -4.37 -1.37 -0.38
N GLY A 18 -4.53 -0.94 0.87
CA GLY A 18 -5.83 -0.61 1.44
C GLY A 18 -6.34 0.75 0.97
N LEU A 19 -7.35 1.27 1.69
CA LEU A 19 -7.84 2.64 1.46
C LEU A 19 -6.78 3.66 1.90
N ILE A 20 -6.23 4.39 0.93
CA ILE A 20 -5.22 5.44 1.11
C ILE A 20 -5.71 6.69 0.40
N LYS A 21 -5.51 7.88 0.99
CA LYS A 21 -5.84 9.14 0.33
C LYS A 21 -4.75 9.48 -0.69
N SER A 22 -5.13 9.60 -1.96
CA SER A 22 -4.24 9.89 -3.07
C SER A 22 -4.94 10.77 -4.10
N GLY A 23 -4.23 11.19 -5.16
CA GLY A 23 -4.85 11.90 -6.28
C GLY A 23 -5.93 11.10 -7.02
N ILE A 24 -5.92 9.76 -6.91
CA ILE A 24 -6.88 8.88 -7.59
C ILE A 24 -8.10 8.57 -6.70
N THR A 25 -7.88 8.52 -5.39
CA THR A 25 -8.87 8.06 -4.40
C THR A 25 -9.44 9.20 -3.56
N GLY A 26 -8.92 10.43 -3.68
CA GLY A 26 -9.29 11.58 -2.84
C GLY A 26 -10.79 11.81 -2.75
N ASP A 27 -11.45 11.97 -3.89
CA ASP A 27 -12.89 12.23 -3.97
C ASP A 27 -13.73 11.07 -3.40
N LEU A 28 -13.26 9.83 -3.56
CA LEU A 28 -13.88 8.65 -2.98
C LEU A 28 -13.76 8.65 -1.44
N MET A 29 -12.62 9.07 -0.90
CA MET A 29 -12.37 9.12 0.55
C MET A 29 -13.19 10.21 1.27
N ASP A 30 -13.61 11.22 0.53
CA ASP A 30 -14.43 12.32 1.05
C ASP A 30 -15.92 11.93 1.15
N GLN A 31 -16.32 10.76 0.65
CA GLN A 31 -17.66 10.20 0.83
C GLN A 31 -17.88 9.65 2.25
N ASP A 32 -18.95 10.08 2.90
CA ASP A 32 -19.28 9.67 4.29
C ASP A 32 -19.49 8.16 4.42
N TRP A 33 -20.08 7.51 3.41
CA TRP A 33 -20.31 6.06 3.43
C TRP A 33 -19.00 5.28 3.41
N VAL A 34 -17.96 5.76 2.72
CA VAL A 34 -16.62 5.14 2.71
C VAL A 34 -16.00 5.20 4.09
N ARG A 35 -16.14 6.34 4.78
CA ARG A 35 -15.67 6.49 6.17
C ARG A 35 -16.37 5.54 7.13
N ASN A 36 -17.68 5.33 6.95
CA ASN A 36 -18.45 4.38 7.77
C ASN A 36 -18.02 2.92 7.52
N VAL A 37 -17.85 2.53 6.25
CA VAL A 37 -17.36 1.20 5.89
C VAL A 37 -15.96 0.97 6.47
N ALA A 38 -15.03 1.91 6.24
CA ALA A 38 -13.66 1.83 6.72
C ALA A 38 -13.56 1.70 8.25
N ARG A 39 -14.37 2.45 9.00
CA ARG A 39 -14.41 2.34 10.47
C ARG A 39 -14.84 0.95 10.95
N ARG A 40 -15.68 0.25 10.19
CA ARG A 40 -16.20 -1.08 10.52
C ARG A 40 -15.29 -2.21 10.04
N THR A 41 -14.59 -2.04 8.92
CA THR A 41 -13.81 -3.11 8.28
C THR A 41 -12.31 -2.99 8.52
N ILE A 42 -11.77 -1.79 8.72
CA ILE A 42 -10.35 -1.57 8.99
C ILE A 42 -10.10 -1.66 10.49
N ARG A 43 -9.28 -2.64 10.91
CA ARG A 43 -8.95 -2.88 12.33
C ARG A 43 -8.29 -1.67 13.01
N LEU A 44 -7.41 -0.97 12.29
CA LEU A 44 -6.74 0.24 12.80
C LEU A 44 -7.67 1.46 12.88
N ARG A 45 -8.88 1.39 12.27
CA ARG A 45 -9.87 2.48 12.20
C ARG A 45 -9.35 3.78 11.59
N THR A 46 -8.23 3.71 10.88
CA THR A 46 -7.60 4.81 10.15
C THR A 46 -7.38 4.39 8.70
N PHE A 47 -7.30 5.37 7.80
CA PHE A 47 -6.84 5.14 6.43
C PHE A 47 -5.32 4.97 6.41
N GLY A 48 -4.81 4.28 5.39
CA GLY A 48 -3.38 4.27 5.15
C GLY A 48 -2.90 5.64 4.69
N GLU A 49 -1.66 5.96 5.03
CA GLU A 49 -0.99 7.17 4.59
C GLU A 49 -0.09 6.86 3.40
N SER A 50 0.09 7.84 2.51
CA SER A 50 1.05 7.73 1.41
C SER A 50 2.47 7.77 1.94
N ASP A 51 2.82 8.82 2.69
CA ASP A 51 4.15 9.07 3.26
C ASP A 51 4.03 9.53 4.72
N PRO A 52 4.68 8.88 5.69
CA PRO A 52 5.63 7.76 5.57
C PRO A 52 5.00 6.36 5.42
N GLY A 53 3.68 6.24 5.23
CA GLY A 53 2.96 4.96 5.24
C GLY A 53 3.44 3.95 4.19
N PHE A 54 2.87 3.95 2.99
CA PHE A 54 3.25 2.99 1.95
C PHE A 54 4.65 3.23 1.36
N THR A 55 5.10 4.49 1.29
CA THR A 55 6.44 4.83 0.78
C THR A 55 7.56 4.16 1.58
N SER A 56 7.40 4.01 2.89
CA SER A 56 8.39 3.29 3.72
C SER A 56 8.44 1.80 3.37
N LEU A 57 7.31 1.17 3.08
CA LEU A 57 7.25 -0.22 2.63
C LEU A 57 7.87 -0.39 1.24
N VAL A 58 7.62 0.54 0.32
CA VAL A 58 8.29 0.54 -1.00
C VAL A 58 9.79 0.68 -0.82
N ARG A 59 10.23 1.63 0.01
CA ARG A 59 11.66 1.83 0.30
C ARG A 59 12.26 0.56 0.90
N TYR A 60 11.57 -0.09 1.84
CA TYR A 60 12.02 -1.35 2.42
C TYR A 60 12.17 -2.44 1.36
N LEU A 61 11.14 -2.65 0.53
CA LEU A 61 11.14 -3.67 -0.53
C LEU A 61 12.16 -3.40 -1.64
N LEU A 62 12.62 -2.16 -1.81
CA LEU A 62 13.72 -1.81 -2.73
C LEU A 62 15.10 -1.95 -2.05
N HIS A 63 15.17 -1.86 -0.73
CA HIS A 63 16.41 -1.93 0.03
C HIS A 63 16.92 -3.36 0.18
N ASP A 64 18.23 -3.53 0.26
CA ASP A 64 18.92 -4.83 0.44
C ASP A 64 18.54 -5.54 1.75
N SER A 65 17.90 -4.82 2.70
CA SER A 65 17.37 -5.43 3.93
C SER A 65 16.09 -6.26 3.71
N SER A 66 15.58 -6.30 2.48
CA SER A 66 14.43 -7.11 2.07
C SER A 66 14.82 -8.34 1.24
N ASP A 67 16.12 -8.62 1.12
CA ASP A 67 16.65 -9.90 0.61
C ASP A 67 16.60 -11.02 1.65
#